data_AF-A0A7G8WDW7-F1
#
_entry.id   AF-A0A7G8WDW7-F1
#
_cell.length_a   1.000
_cell.length_b   1.000
_cell.length_c   1.000
_cell.angle_alpha   90.00
_cell.angle_beta   90.00
_cell.angle_gamma   90.00
#
_symmetry.space_group_name_H-M   'P 1'
#
loop_
_entity.id
_entity.type
_entity.pdbx_description
1 polymer ?
#
loop_
_entity_poly.entity_id
_entity_poly.type
_entity_poly.pdbx_seq_one_letter_code
_entity_poly.pdbx_strand_id
1 'polypeptide(L)'
;MTEITFEYWNKLAEQTITISSLLGGFSIAVIANLLVSDMNTKLSKTIMVVSTLAASFFLITVFAMTNVLMKTTVGYPFKVVDNDLFLPRVLGSISFFLGITSLIAMISLAGWTKSKKMGRFTTILGIMTLILILFMTT
;
A
#
# COMPACT_ATOMS: atom_id res chain seq x y z
N MET A 1 26.08 -5.64 13.08
CA MET A 1 24.73 -5.75 12.47
C MET A 1 24.58 -7.20 12.06
N THR A 2 23.53 -7.89 12.49
CA THR A 2 23.25 -9.26 12.02
C THR A 2 22.96 -9.19 10.51
N GLU A 3 23.71 -9.94 9.72
CA GLU A 3 23.45 -10.04 8.28
C GLU A 3 22.08 -10.68 8.06
N ILE A 4 21.19 -9.97 7.37
CA ILE A 4 19.85 -10.46 7.08
C ILE A 4 19.95 -11.47 5.95
N THR A 5 19.47 -12.69 6.17
CA THR A 5 19.55 -13.77 5.19
C THR A 5 18.66 -13.49 3.97
N PHE A 6 19.05 -14.01 2.80
CA PHE A 6 18.21 -13.93 1.60
C PHE A 6 16.87 -14.66 1.77
N GLU A 7 16.84 -15.73 2.57
CA GLU A 7 15.60 -16.44 2.91
C GLU A 7 14.59 -15.51 3.61
N TYR A 8 15.05 -14.70 4.57
CA TYR A 8 14.20 -13.72 5.24
C TYR A 8 13.67 -12.66 4.27
N TRP A 9 14.55 -12.10 3.42
CA TRP A 9 14.14 -11.12 2.41
C TRP A 9 13.13 -11.68 1.42
N ASN A 10 13.30 -12.95 1.02
CA ASN A 10 12.39 -13.64 0.13
C ASN A 10 10.99 -13.74 0.76
N LYS A 11 10.91 -14.20 2.02
CA LYS A 11 9.64 -14.31 2.75
C LYS A 11 8.96 -12.97 3.00
N LEU A 12 9.74 -11.95 3.35
CA LEU A 12 9.23 -10.60 3.53
C LEU A 12 8.70 -10.02 2.20
N ALA A 13 9.44 -10.21 1.11
CA ALA A 13 9.01 -9.77 -0.21
C ALA A 13 7.73 -10.48 -0.64
N GLU A 14 7.65 -11.81 -0.48
CA GLU A 14 6.47 -12.63 -0.77
C GLU A 14 5.21 -12.08 -0.06
N GLN A 15 5.28 -11.90 1.27
CA GLN A 15 4.16 -11.37 2.04
C GLN A 15 3.78 -9.94 1.63
N THR A 16 4.77 -9.08 1.40
CA THR A 16 4.54 -7.70 1.02
C THR A 16 3.88 -7.61 -0.36
N ILE A 17 4.27 -8.47 -1.31
CA ILE A 17 3.63 -8.60 -2.62
C ILE A 17 2.16 -9.02 -2.44
N THR A 18 1.89 -10.07 -1.65
CA THR A 18 0.53 -10.55 -1.43
C THR A 18 -0.37 -9.46 -0.85
N ILE A 19 0.07 -8.78 0.22
CA ILE A 19 -0.69 -7.70 0.86
C ILE A 19 -0.90 -6.54 -0.13
N SER A 20 0.14 -6.09 -0.81
CA SER A 20 0.06 -4.96 -1.74
C SER A 20 -0.84 -5.29 -2.94
N SER A 21 -0.79 -6.51 -3.46
CA SER A 21 -1.64 -6.93 -4.58
C SER A 21 -3.12 -6.92 -4.20
N LEU A 22 -3.46 -7.41 -3.00
CA LEU A 22 -4.82 -7.40 -2.47
C LEU A 22 -5.33 -5.98 -2.23
N LEU A 23 -4.54 -5.15 -1.54
CA LEU A 23 -4.94 -3.77 -1.21
C LEU A 23 -4.96 -2.86 -2.44
N GLY A 24 -4.07 -3.09 -3.40
CA GLY A 24 -4.09 -2.45 -4.72
C GLY A 24 -5.37 -2.81 -5.49
N GLY A 25 -5.72 -4.10 -5.54
CA GLY A 25 -6.97 -4.56 -6.15
C GLY A 25 -8.22 -3.96 -5.48
N PHE A 26 -8.26 -3.92 -4.15
CA PHE A 26 -9.33 -3.24 -3.40
C PHE A 26 -9.44 -1.76 -3.78
N SER A 27 -8.32 -1.04 -3.86
CA SER A 27 -8.30 0.38 -4.22
C SER A 27 -8.84 0.61 -5.64
N ILE A 28 -8.48 -0.26 -6.59
CA ILE A 28 -9.02 -0.22 -7.97
C ILE A 28 -10.52 -0.50 -8.00
N ALA A 29 -11.01 -1.47 -7.21
CA ALA A 29 -12.44 -1.76 -7.13
C ALA A 29 -13.25 -0.55 -6.62
N VAL A 30 -12.71 0.21 -5.64
CA VAL A 30 -13.32 1.47 -5.19
C VAL A 30 -13.37 2.50 -6.31
N ILE A 31 -12.30 2.65 -7.09
CA ILE A 31 -12.28 3.56 -8.25
C ILE A 31 -13.35 3.16 -9.26
N ALA A 32 -13.43 1.89 -9.64
CA ALA A 32 -14.43 1.39 -10.58
C ALA A 32 -15.86 1.66 -10.11
N ASN A 33 -16.14 1.42 -8.81
CA ASN A 33 -17.45 1.70 -8.24
C ASN A 33 -17.80 3.20 -8.25
N LEU A 34 -16.82 4.08 -8.02
CA LEU A 34 -17.06 5.53 -8.11
C LEU A 34 -17.25 6.01 -9.53
N LEU A 35 -16.56 5.42 -10.52
CA LEU A 35 -16.72 5.75 -11.94
C LEU A 35 -18.11 5.39 -12.48
N VAL A 36 -18.69 4.28 -12.00
CA VAL A 36 -20.05 3.86 -12.39
C VAL A 36 -21.13 4.56 -11.57
N SER A 37 -20.78 5.17 -10.43
CA SER A 37 -21.75 5.90 -9.61
C SER A 37 -22.13 7.26 -10.24
N ASP A 38 -23.40 7.65 -10.11
CA ASP A 38 -23.86 9.00 -10.50
C ASP A 38 -23.38 10.11 -9.54
N MET A 39 -22.51 9.77 -8.56
CA MET A 39 -22.05 10.68 -7.51
C MET A 39 -20.95 11.62 -7.99
N ASN A 40 -21.32 12.75 -8.59
CA ASN A 40 -20.38 13.79 -9.05
C ASN A 40 -20.14 14.90 -8.01
N THR A 41 -19.79 14.52 -6.77
CA THR A 41 -19.46 15.50 -5.72
C THR A 41 -17.96 15.75 -5.65
N LYS A 42 -17.55 16.91 -5.09
CA LYS A 42 -16.13 17.20 -4.81
C LYS A 42 -15.49 16.11 -3.94
N LEU A 43 -16.22 15.59 -2.95
CA LEU A 43 -15.77 14.52 -2.07
C LEU A 43 -15.50 13.21 -2.83
N SER A 44 -16.42 12.81 -3.72
CA SER A 44 -16.26 11.61 -4.56
C SER A 44 -14.99 11.70 -5.41
N LYS A 45 -14.71 12.87 -6.00
CA LYS A 45 -13.48 13.14 -6.75
C LYS A 45 -12.23 13.00 -5.89
N THR A 46 -12.24 13.54 -4.67
CA THR A 46 -11.12 13.39 -3.73
C THR A 46 -10.88 11.93 -3.36
N ILE A 47 -11.95 11.16 -3.08
CA ILE A 47 -11.83 9.72 -2.79
C ILE A 47 -11.21 9.01 -3.99
N MET A 48 -11.65 9.30 -5.21
CA MET A 48 -11.09 8.70 -6.43
C MET A 48 -9.58 9.00 -6.59
N VAL A 49 -9.16 10.23 -6.34
CA VAL A 49 -7.73 10.62 -6.37
C VAL A 49 -6.93 9.84 -5.33
N VAL A 50 -7.40 9.79 -4.09
CA VAL A 50 -6.70 9.11 -3.00
C VAL A 50 -6.67 7.59 -3.20
N SER A 51 -7.74 6.98 -3.71
CA SER A 51 -7.75 5.57 -4.12
C SER A 51 -6.76 5.29 -5.25
N THR A 52 -6.64 6.21 -6.21
CA THR A 52 -5.68 6.09 -7.32
C THR A 52 -4.25 6.13 -6.80
N LEU A 53 -3.94 7.07 -5.89
CA LEU A 53 -2.65 7.13 -5.22
C LEU A 53 -2.34 5.83 -4.47
N ALA A 54 -3.29 5.30 -3.69
CA ALA A 54 -3.12 4.04 -2.99
C ALA A 54 -2.81 2.88 -3.96
N ALA A 55 -3.60 2.72 -5.03
CA ALA A 55 -3.38 1.69 -6.05
C ALA A 55 -2.01 1.81 -6.72
N SER A 56 -1.60 3.03 -7.11
CA SER A 56 -0.29 3.28 -7.72
C SER A 56 0.86 2.92 -6.78
N PHE A 57 0.80 3.32 -5.51
CA PHE A 57 1.83 3.01 -4.54
C PHE A 57 1.93 1.52 -4.21
N PHE A 58 0.80 0.83 -4.10
CA PHE A 58 0.81 -0.63 -3.94
C PHE A 58 1.35 -1.34 -5.19
N LEU A 59 1.06 -0.84 -6.40
CA LEU A 59 1.63 -1.39 -7.64
C LEU A 59 3.15 -1.22 -7.70
N ILE A 60 3.67 -0.04 -7.33
CA ILE A 60 5.11 0.19 -7.21
C ILE A 60 5.73 -0.80 -6.22
N THR A 61 5.09 -1.00 -5.07
CA THR A 61 5.53 -1.96 -4.04
C THR A 61 5.59 -3.39 -4.58
N VAL A 62 4.55 -3.83 -5.32
CA VAL A 62 4.50 -5.16 -5.94
C VAL A 62 5.71 -5.36 -6.85
N PHE A 63 5.99 -4.43 -7.76
CA PHE A 63 7.12 -4.59 -8.68
C PHE A 63 8.48 -4.49 -7.99
N ALA A 64 8.61 -3.59 -7.02
CA ALA A 64 9.84 -3.45 -6.24
C ALA A 64 10.15 -4.72 -5.44
N MET A 65 9.17 -5.27 -4.73
CA MET A 65 9.35 -6.50 -3.95
C MET A 65 9.45 -7.75 -4.84
N THR A 66 8.82 -7.78 -6.01
CA THR A 66 9.04 -8.86 -6.99
C THR A 66 10.50 -8.88 -7.46
N ASN A 67 11.11 -7.71 -7.65
CA ASN A 67 12.54 -7.62 -7.97
C ASN A 67 13.42 -8.21 -6.86
N VAL A 68 13.11 -7.89 -5.59
CA VAL A 68 13.79 -8.47 -4.42
C VAL A 68 13.61 -9.99 -4.38
N LEU A 69 12.38 -10.47 -4.56
CA LEU A 69 12.05 -11.89 -4.55
C LEU A 69 12.85 -12.65 -5.62
N MET A 70 12.87 -12.15 -6.86
CA MET A 70 13.60 -12.78 -7.96
C MET A 70 15.10 -12.88 -7.68
N LYS A 71 15.72 -11.79 -7.20
CA LYS A 71 17.16 -11.75 -6.92
C LYS A 71 17.56 -12.61 -5.72
N THR A 72 16.68 -12.75 -4.73
CA THR A 72 16.95 -13.54 -3.51
C THR A 72 16.60 -15.02 -3.65
N THR A 73 15.94 -15.41 -4.75
CA THR A 73 15.56 -16.80 -5.00
C THR A 73 16.76 -17.62 -5.50
N VAL A 74 16.89 -18.84 -4.98
CA VAL A 74 17.92 -19.80 -5.40
C VAL A 74 17.76 -20.10 -6.90
N GLY A 75 18.85 -20.03 -7.65
CA GLY A 75 18.84 -20.23 -9.11
C GLY A 75 18.79 -18.94 -9.93
N TYR A 76 18.83 -17.77 -9.31
CA TYR A 76 19.04 -16.51 -10.03
C TYR A 76 20.42 -16.52 -10.74
N PRO A 77 20.49 -16.23 -12.06
CA PRO A 77 21.68 -16.51 -12.87
C PRO A 77 22.84 -15.53 -12.66
N PHE A 78 22.60 -14.38 -12.02
CA PHE A 78 23.61 -13.36 -11.79
C PHE A 78 24.04 -13.32 -10.31
N LYS A 79 25.30 -12.97 -10.05
CA LYS A 79 25.78 -12.76 -8.68
C LYS A 79 25.11 -11.51 -8.10
N VAL A 80 24.38 -11.68 -7.01
CA VAL A 80 23.70 -10.58 -6.32
C VAL A 80 24.61 -10.01 -5.26
N VAL A 81 24.82 -8.69 -5.30
CA VAL A 81 25.50 -7.92 -4.24
C VAL A 81 24.43 -7.20 -3.42
N ASP A 82 24.65 -6.99 -2.13
CA ASP A 82 23.67 -6.33 -1.23
C ASP A 82 23.19 -4.97 -1.74
N ASN A 83 24.03 -4.25 -2.49
CA ASN A 83 23.70 -2.97 -3.09
C ASN A 83 22.60 -3.09 -4.17
N ASP A 84 22.51 -4.23 -4.86
CA ASP A 84 21.51 -4.47 -5.92
C ASP A 84 20.09 -4.59 -5.36
N LEU A 85 19.97 -4.82 -4.05
CA LEU A 85 18.72 -4.88 -3.30
C LEU A 85 18.36 -3.55 -2.64
N PHE A 86 19.28 -2.59 -2.55
CA PHE A 86 19.03 -1.34 -1.81
C PHE A 86 17.87 -0.54 -2.41
N LEU A 87 17.95 -0.21 -3.71
CA LEU A 87 16.92 0.56 -4.40
C LEU A 87 15.52 -0.07 -4.35
N PRO A 88 15.33 -1.35 -4.72
CA PRO A 88 14.00 -1.96 -4.67
C PRO A 88 13.47 -2.09 -3.24
N ARG A 89 14.33 -2.31 -2.23
CA ARG A 89 13.90 -2.30 -0.82
C ARG A 89 13.39 -0.93 -0.41
N VAL A 90 14.15 0.13 -0.64
CA VAL A 90 13.79 1.49 -0.22
C VAL A 90 12.52 1.97 -0.92
N LEU A 91 12.45 1.82 -2.26
CA LEU A 91 11.26 2.23 -3.02
C LEU A 91 10.04 1.39 -2.65
N GLY A 92 10.20 0.08 -2.48
CA GLY A 92 9.14 -0.82 -2.08
C GLY A 92 8.59 -0.46 -0.70
N SER A 93 9.45 -0.27 0.29
CA SER A 93 9.04 0.09 1.65
C SER A 93 8.38 1.47 1.71
N ILE A 94 8.96 2.50 1.09
CA ILE A 94 8.38 3.85 1.09
C ILE A 94 7.01 3.84 0.41
N SER A 95 6.90 3.20 -0.75
CA SER A 95 5.64 3.10 -1.48
C SER A 95 4.61 2.32 -0.69
N PHE A 96 4.99 1.25 0.01
CA PHE A 96 4.07 0.48 0.84
C PHE A 96 3.42 1.35 1.92
N PHE A 97 4.22 2.14 2.64
CA PHE A 97 3.71 3.05 3.66
C PHE A 97 2.84 4.17 3.06
N LEU A 98 3.26 4.78 1.95
CA LEU A 98 2.45 5.79 1.25
C LEU A 98 1.12 5.22 0.74
N GLY A 99 1.12 3.95 0.31
CA GLY A 99 -0.07 3.21 -0.08
C GLY A 99 -1.02 3.01 1.09
N ILE A 100 -0.51 2.56 2.24
CA ILE A 100 -1.29 2.41 3.49
C ILE A 100 -1.88 3.75 3.93
N THR A 101 -1.09 4.83 3.97
CA THR A 101 -1.59 6.14 4.39
C THR A 101 -2.67 6.67 3.45
N SER A 102 -2.51 6.47 2.14
CA SER A 102 -3.52 6.84 1.14
C SER A 102 -4.79 6.01 1.33
N LEU A 103 -4.67 4.71 1.56
CA LEU A 103 -5.80 3.83 1.82
C LEU A 103 -6.58 4.25 3.09
N ILE A 104 -5.89 4.57 4.18
CA ILE A 104 -6.52 5.07 5.42
C ILE A 104 -7.27 6.38 5.15
N ALA A 105 -6.67 7.30 4.40
CA ALA A 105 -7.33 8.54 4.02
C ALA A 105 -8.61 8.29 3.20
N MET A 106 -8.56 7.35 2.24
CA MET A 106 -9.75 6.95 1.49
C MET A 106 -10.86 6.39 2.42
N ILE A 107 -10.53 5.45 3.30
CA ILE A 107 -11.50 4.86 4.25
C ILE A 107 -12.11 5.94 5.15
N SER A 108 -11.29 6.88 5.62
CA SER A 108 -11.70 8.00 6.47
C SER A 108 -12.67 8.96 5.77
N LEU A 109 -12.50 9.14 4.46
CA LEU A 109 -13.35 10.00 3.63
C LEU A 109 -14.62 9.28 3.15
N ALA A 110 -14.55 7.97 2.93
CA ALA A 110 -15.66 7.18 2.38
C ALA A 110 -16.94 7.30 3.21
N GLY A 111 -16.88 7.36 4.54
CA GLY A 111 -18.07 7.49 5.38
C GLY A 111 -18.84 8.80 5.20
N TRP A 112 -18.17 9.87 4.75
CA TRP A 112 -18.79 11.17 4.49
C TRP A 112 -19.70 11.18 3.26
N THR A 113 -19.55 10.19 2.37
CA THR A 113 -20.44 10.02 1.21
C THR A 113 -21.88 9.68 1.60
N LYS A 114 -22.07 9.06 2.78
CA LYS A 114 -23.36 8.56 3.25
C LYS A 114 -24.04 9.50 4.25
N SER A 115 -23.35 9.92 5.31
CA SER A 115 -23.92 10.85 6.30
C SER A 115 -22.84 11.48 7.18
N LYS A 116 -23.17 12.60 7.85
CA LYS A 116 -22.25 13.26 8.81
C LYS A 116 -21.88 12.36 9.99
N LYS A 117 -22.80 11.52 10.47
CA LYS A 117 -22.54 10.59 11.58
C LYS A 117 -21.54 9.50 11.17
N MET A 118 -21.75 8.90 10.00
CA MET A 118 -20.84 7.89 9.45
C MET A 118 -19.46 8.47 9.09
N GLY A 119 -19.43 9.70 8.56
CA GLY A 119 -18.19 10.43 8.28
C GLY A 119 -17.33 10.60 9.54
N ARG A 120 -17.89 11.15 10.62
CA ARG A 120 -17.16 11.29 11.89
C ARG A 120 -16.64 9.95 12.41
N PHE A 121 -17.46 8.90 12.37
CA PHE A 121 -17.07 7.56 12.83
C PHE A 121 -15.88 7.01 12.04
N THR A 122 -15.96 7.02 10.70
CA THR A 122 -14.88 6.52 9.84
C THR A 122 -13.59 7.34 9.95
N THR A 123 -13.69 8.66 10.10
CA THR A 123 -12.53 9.52 10.32
C THR A 123 -11.86 9.27 11.69
N ILE A 124 -12.64 9.09 12.77
CA ILE A 124 -12.07 8.76 14.09
C ILE A 124 -11.34 7.42 14.02
N LEU A 125 -11.95 6.40 13.40
CA LEU A 125 -11.30 5.11 13.21
C LEU A 125 -10.02 5.23 12.37
N GLY A 126 -10.04 5.98 11.27
CA GLY A 126 -8.86 6.17 10.44
C GLY A 126 -7.71 6.87 11.16
N ILE A 127 -8.00 7.91 11.96
CA ILE A 127 -7.01 8.58 12.81
C ILE A 127 -6.44 7.61 13.84
N MET A 128 -7.30 6.85 14.52
CA MET A 128 -6.88 5.85 15.50
C MET A 128 -5.99 4.77 14.86
N THR A 129 -6.37 4.26 13.69
CA THR A 129 -5.57 3.30 12.91
C THR A 129 -4.20 3.89 12.54
N LEU A 130 -4.16 5.14 12.07
CA LEU A 130 -2.90 5.80 11.72
C LEU A 130 -1.99 5.94 12.95
N ILE A 131 -2.52 6.35 14.10
CA ILE A 131 -1.76 6.47 15.35
C ILE A 131 -1.19 5.12 15.77
N LEU A 132 -2.01 4.05 15.74
CA LEU A 132 -1.57 2.71 16.11
C LEU A 132 -0.48 2.17 15.18
N ILE A 133 -0.60 2.41 13.87
CA ILE A 133 0.44 2.02 12.91
C ILE A 133 1.74 2.76 13.21
N LEU A 134 1.68 4.08 13.40
CA LEU A 134 2.87 4.88 13.71
C LEU A 134 3.55 4.40 14.99
N PHE A 135 2.77 4.12 16.04
CA PHE A 135 3.28 3.60 17.30
C PHE A 135 3.96 2.23 17.18
N MET A 136 3.47 1.35 16.30
CA MET A 136 4.12 0.05 16.06
C MET A 136 5.39 0.16 15.23
N THR A 137 5.56 1.23 14.46
CA THR A 137 6.68 1.41 13.52
C THR A 137 7.83 2.27 14.05
N THR A 138 7.62 2.95 15.18
CA THR A 138 8.64 3.69 15.94
C THR A 138 9.36 2.79 16.93
#